data_AF-A0A1M6AQI9-F1
#
_entry.id   AF-A0A1M6AQI9-F1
#
_cell.length_a   1.000
_cell.length_b   1.000
_cell.length_c   1.000
_cell.angle_alpha   90.00
_cell.angle_beta   90.00
_cell.angle_gamma   90.00
#
_symmetry.space_group_name_H-M   'P 1'
#
loop_
_entity.id
_entity.type
_entity.pdbx_description
1 polymer ?
#
loop_
_entity_poly.entity_id
_entity_poly.type
_entity_poly.pdbx_seq_one_letter_code
_entity_poly.pdbx_strand_id
1 'polypeptide(L)'
;MHKNITFSAVVFNAIIGVYVLLEKFDEDRRIFIGMRVNDSCAKCMYDRQCAKTDNKEYLSEIKKLLDNRPEDITSAELNMEFNRLHEKYIGELPDFKDEKKQFNDLVLSMESDLRKEIEASEDPLATSIIMARIGNYIDFPVLDNVDPDEFLQLFDNTQIRNDEIDVYHSFCKQCAEAKSFLLLTDNCGEIVLDKLMLEQLKKRFPNMELTVMVRGEDVSNDATMEDATYVGIDKVAKVITNGRKMAGTVYELVSDEAREAIDNADVILSKGQANFESFSGDGRHAFYTFLCKCQLFINRFQVPKFTGMLVEE
;
A
#
# COMPACT_ATOMS: atom_id res chain seq x y z
N MET A 1 18.36 43.92 -32.57
CA MET A 1 19.71 43.48 -32.15
C MET A 1 19.59 42.09 -31.55
N HIS A 2 19.79 41.05 -32.37
CA HIS A 2 19.89 39.67 -31.90
C HIS A 2 21.30 39.42 -31.38
N LYS A 3 21.45 39.04 -30.11
CA LYS A 3 22.69 38.45 -29.58
C LYS A 3 22.51 36.94 -29.56
N ASN A 4 23.19 36.28 -30.49
CA ASN A 4 23.45 34.84 -30.45
C ASN A 4 24.35 34.54 -29.26
N ILE A 5 23.90 33.66 -28.35
CA ILE A 5 24.76 33.03 -27.35
C ILE A 5 25.20 31.70 -27.97
N THR A 6 26.43 31.66 -28.48
CA THR A 6 27.10 30.44 -28.90
C THR A 6 27.47 29.64 -27.64
N PHE A 7 26.67 28.61 -27.34
CA PHE A 7 27.06 27.58 -26.36
C PHE A 7 28.26 26.80 -26.92
N SER A 8 29.41 26.93 -26.27
CA SER A 8 30.63 26.20 -26.63
C SER A 8 30.45 24.70 -26.39
N ALA A 9 30.85 23.87 -27.35
CA ALA A 9 30.82 22.41 -27.29
C ALA A 9 31.55 21.82 -26.06
N VAL A 10 32.44 22.60 -25.42
CA VAL A 10 33.14 22.20 -24.19
C VAL A 10 32.19 22.16 -22.98
N VAL A 11 31.20 23.05 -22.90
CA VAL A 11 30.20 23.07 -21.81
C VAL A 11 29.20 21.93 -21.98
N PHE A 12 28.81 21.63 -23.22
CA PHE A 12 27.90 20.53 -23.54
C PHE A 12 28.50 19.16 -23.20
N ASN A 13 29.78 18.95 -23.54
CA ASN A 13 30.49 17.70 -23.21
C ASN A 13 30.79 17.57 -21.70
N ALA A 14 30.96 18.67 -20.96
CA ALA A 14 31.10 18.62 -19.50
C ALA A 14 29.78 18.25 -18.80
N ILE A 15 28.63 18.76 -19.29
CA ILE A 15 27.31 18.41 -18.75
C ILE A 15 26.95 16.95 -19.04
N ILE A 16 27.22 16.46 -20.26
CA ILE A 16 27.02 15.04 -20.61
C ILE A 16 27.98 14.14 -19.84
N GLY A 17 29.24 14.54 -19.66
CA GLY A 17 30.21 13.80 -18.86
C GLY A 17 29.80 13.65 -17.39
N VAL A 18 29.21 14.69 -16.80
CA VAL A 18 28.64 14.64 -15.44
C VAL A 18 27.37 13.79 -15.38
N TYR A 19 26.50 13.85 -16.40
CA TYR A 19 25.31 12.99 -16.47
C TYR A 19 25.67 11.50 -16.60
N VAL A 20 26.62 11.15 -17.46
CA VAL A 20 27.06 9.76 -17.66
C VAL A 20 27.84 9.23 -16.43
N LEU A 21 28.54 10.09 -15.69
CA LEU A 21 29.14 9.72 -14.40
C LEU A 21 28.10 9.57 -13.29
N LEU A 22 27.02 10.36 -13.28
CA LEU A 22 25.92 10.19 -12.32
C LEU A 22 25.10 8.93 -12.62
N GLU A 23 24.83 8.61 -13.89
CA GLU A 23 24.16 7.35 -14.27
C GLU A 23 25.01 6.12 -13.92
N LYS A 24 26.33 6.18 -14.14
CA LYS A 24 27.24 5.07 -13.75
C LYS A 24 27.51 4.95 -12.25
N PHE A 25 27.23 5.99 -11.45
CA PHE A 25 27.34 5.90 -9.99
C PHE A 25 26.07 5.32 -9.34
N ASP A 26 24.96 5.21 -10.09
CA ASP A 26 23.66 4.72 -9.57
C ASP A 26 23.36 3.25 -9.91
N GLU A 27 24.02 2.68 -10.94
CA GLU A 27 23.83 1.26 -11.28
C GLU A 27 24.48 0.28 -10.28
N ASP A 28 25.55 0.68 -9.59
CA ASP A 28 26.33 -0.22 -8.72
C ASP A 28 25.98 -0.14 -7.21
N ARG A 29 24.89 0.54 -6.82
CA ARG A 29 24.46 0.64 -5.40
C ARG A 29 22.95 0.58 -5.15
N ARG A 30 22.17 -0.12 -5.98
CA ARG A 30 20.87 -0.62 -5.50
C ARG A 30 21.05 -1.88 -4.65
N ILE A 31 21.80 -1.74 -3.55
CA ILE A 31 21.48 -2.56 -2.38
C ILE A 31 20.14 -1.98 -1.93
N PHE A 32 19.04 -2.66 -2.28
CA PHE A 32 17.70 -2.31 -1.80
C PHE A 32 17.70 -2.46 -0.28
N ILE A 33 18.03 -1.36 0.40
CA ILE A 33 17.83 -1.24 1.84
C ILE A 33 16.32 -0.98 1.99
N GLY A 34 15.62 -1.87 2.69
CA GLY A 34 14.20 -1.71 3.02
C GLY A 34 13.89 -0.31 3.57
N MET A 35 12.64 0.14 3.46
CA MET A 35 12.28 1.48 3.92
C MET A 35 12.40 1.59 5.45
N ARG A 36 13.33 2.44 5.91
CA ARG A 36 13.61 2.66 7.34
C ARG A 36 12.94 3.92 7.88
N VAL A 37 12.58 3.91 9.17
CA VAL A 37 12.06 5.08 9.88
C VAL A 37 13.17 6.11 10.12
N ASN A 38 13.28 7.09 9.22
CA ASN A 38 14.22 8.21 9.36
C ASN A 38 13.73 9.28 10.38
N ASP A 39 14.54 10.31 10.64
CA ASP A 39 14.21 11.34 11.64
C ASP A 39 12.97 12.16 11.28
N SER A 40 12.69 12.37 9.99
CA SER A 40 11.45 13.00 9.55
C SER A 40 10.24 12.12 9.85
N CYS A 41 10.37 10.80 9.69
CA CYS A 41 9.33 9.84 10.04
C CYS A 41 9.13 9.79 11.56
N ALA A 42 10.21 9.71 12.35
CA ALA A 42 10.14 9.74 13.80
C ALA A 42 9.43 11.01 14.31
N LYS A 43 9.78 12.18 13.76
CA LYS A 43 9.06 13.43 14.08
C LYS A 43 7.59 13.35 13.71
N CYS A 44 7.25 12.90 12.50
CA CYS A 44 5.87 12.76 12.05
C CYS A 44 5.06 11.82 12.96
N MET A 45 5.64 10.69 13.34
CA MET A 45 5.03 9.72 14.25
C MET A 45 4.82 10.31 15.64
N TYR A 46 5.80 11.03 16.19
CA TYR A 46 5.66 11.74 17.48
C TYR A 46 4.54 12.79 17.45
N ASP A 47 4.51 13.63 16.41
CA ASP A 47 3.48 14.66 16.24
C ASP A 47 2.07 14.04 16.19
N ARG A 48 1.90 12.88 15.54
CA ARG A 48 0.63 12.13 15.54
C ARG A 48 0.22 11.67 16.93
N GLN A 49 1.16 11.28 17.79
CA GLN A 49 0.84 10.90 19.17
C GLN A 49 0.46 12.12 20.02
N CYS A 50 1.15 13.26 19.84
CA CYS A 50 0.80 14.53 20.47
C CYS A 50 -0.61 15.02 20.11
N ALA A 51 -1.08 14.73 18.89
CA ALA A 51 -2.44 15.08 18.47
C ALA A 51 -3.53 14.23 19.16
N LYS A 52 -3.18 13.06 19.70
CA LYS A 52 -4.14 12.14 20.35
C LYS A 52 -4.32 12.42 21.85
N THR A 53 -3.31 12.99 22.51
CA THR A 53 -3.30 13.15 23.97
C THR A 53 -2.30 14.19 24.44
N ASP A 54 -2.51 14.74 25.64
CA ASP A 54 -1.57 15.59 26.36
C ASP A 54 -0.87 14.87 27.54
N ASN A 55 -1.05 13.55 27.67
CA ASN A 55 -0.42 12.76 28.74
C ASN A 55 1.11 12.78 28.62
N LYS A 56 1.76 13.50 29.55
CA LYS A 56 3.22 13.75 29.53
C LYS A 56 4.06 12.50 29.72
N GLU A 57 3.60 11.54 30.52
CA GLU A 57 4.33 10.30 30.78
C GLU A 57 4.33 9.41 29.55
N TYR A 58 3.18 9.25 28.91
CA TYR A 58 3.03 8.58 27.63
C TYR A 58 3.92 9.21 26.55
N LEU A 59 3.81 10.52 26.33
CA LEU A 59 4.60 11.22 25.31
C LEU A 59 6.11 11.14 25.58
N SER A 60 6.53 11.13 26.86
CA SER A 60 7.94 10.92 27.22
C SER A 60 8.43 9.53 26.79
N GLU A 61 7.64 8.48 27.01
CA GLU A 61 7.99 7.12 26.59
C GLU A 61 8.00 6.96 25.07
N ILE A 62 7.02 7.53 24.35
CA ILE A 62 7.00 7.56 22.89
C ILE A 62 8.27 8.22 22.35
N LYS A 63 8.67 9.37 22.92
CA LYS A 63 9.89 10.07 22.49
C LYS A 63 11.13 9.21 22.71
N LYS A 64 11.26 8.56 23.88
CA LYS A 64 12.39 7.66 24.17
C LYS A 64 12.45 6.50 23.19
N LEU A 65 11.31 5.89 22.87
CA LEU A 65 11.24 4.79 21.91
C LEU A 65 11.71 5.24 20.53
N LEU A 66 11.24 6.39 20.05
CA LEU A 66 11.65 6.95 18.76
C LEU A 66 13.12 7.36 18.72
N ASP A 67 13.64 7.99 19.78
CA ASP A 67 15.04 8.43 19.85
C ASP A 67 16.02 7.24 19.88
N ASN A 68 15.60 6.10 20.45
CA ASN A 68 16.44 4.89 20.61
C ASN A 68 16.00 3.73 19.71
N ARG A 69 15.28 4.03 18.63
CA ARG A 69 14.73 3.04 17.71
C ARG A 69 15.85 2.26 16.98
N PRO A 70 15.72 0.94 16.76
CA PRO A 70 16.63 0.19 15.89
C PRO A 70 16.66 0.78 14.48
N GLU A 71 17.77 0.61 13.75
CA GLU A 71 17.88 1.15 12.39
C GLU A 71 16.97 0.44 11.38
N ASP A 72 16.66 -0.83 11.63
CA ASP A 72 15.88 -1.74 10.80
C ASP A 72 14.42 -1.83 11.19
N ILE A 73 13.99 -1.12 12.24
CA ILE A 73 12.60 -1.15 12.69
C ILE A 73 11.67 -0.51 11.65
N THR A 74 10.50 -1.13 11.50
CA THR A 74 9.42 -0.63 10.63
C THR A 74 8.47 0.29 11.39
N SER A 75 7.71 1.13 10.67
CA SER A 75 6.63 1.89 11.29
C SER A 75 5.54 0.97 11.89
N ALA A 76 5.33 -0.22 11.30
CA ALA A 76 4.39 -1.23 11.80
C ALA A 76 4.76 -1.67 13.23
N GLU A 77 6.01 -2.06 13.45
CA GLU A 77 6.52 -2.47 14.77
C GLU A 77 6.48 -1.33 15.79
N LEU A 78 6.88 -0.11 15.38
CA LEU A 78 6.78 1.06 16.26
C LEU A 78 5.33 1.35 16.67
N ASN A 79 4.37 1.22 15.76
CA ASN A 79 2.96 1.42 16.09
C ASN A 79 2.42 0.34 17.05
N MET A 80 2.92 -0.89 17.00
CA MET A 80 2.57 -1.91 18.01
C MET A 80 3.01 -1.47 19.41
N GLU A 81 4.23 -0.95 19.55
CA GLU A 81 4.70 -0.43 20.83
C GLU A 81 3.95 0.83 21.28
N PHE A 82 3.58 1.71 20.34
CA PHE A 82 2.74 2.87 20.65
C PHE A 82 1.38 2.45 21.20
N ASN A 83 0.74 1.45 20.57
CA ASN A 83 -0.54 0.92 21.02
C ASN A 83 -0.43 0.32 22.43
N ARG A 84 0.64 -0.45 22.70
CA ARG A 84 0.91 -0.99 24.05
C ARG A 84 1.09 0.11 25.10
N LEU A 85 1.79 1.20 24.74
CA LEU A 85 1.96 2.36 25.62
C LEU A 85 0.64 3.12 25.81
N HIS A 86 -0.17 3.26 24.76
CA HIS A 86 -1.48 3.90 24.83
C HIS A 86 -2.39 3.15 25.81
N GLU A 87 -2.50 1.83 25.67
CA GLU A 87 -3.26 0.97 26.58
C GLU A 87 -2.79 1.09 28.03
N LYS A 88 -1.48 1.19 28.25
CA LYS A 88 -0.89 1.35 29.59
C LYS A 88 -1.20 2.70 30.25
N TYR A 89 -1.11 3.80 29.52
CA TYR A 89 -1.13 5.16 30.10
C TYR A 89 -2.46 5.90 29.92
N ILE A 90 -3.26 5.52 28.93
CA ILE A 90 -4.46 6.24 28.50
C ILE A 90 -5.67 5.32 28.64
N GLY A 91 -5.58 4.10 28.11
CA GLY A 91 -6.64 3.10 28.14
C GLY A 91 -6.88 2.47 26.78
N GLU A 92 -8.05 1.86 26.62
CA GLU A 92 -8.42 1.12 25.41
C GLU A 92 -8.22 1.93 24.12
N LEU A 93 -7.78 1.24 23.06
CA LEU A 93 -7.62 1.84 21.74
C LEU A 93 -8.99 2.21 21.15
N PRO A 94 -9.06 3.21 20.25
CA PRO A 94 -10.28 3.52 19.54
C PRO A 94 -10.83 2.30 18.79
N ASP A 95 -12.14 2.10 18.86
CA ASP A 95 -12.87 1.10 18.09
C ASP A 95 -13.27 1.68 16.73
N PHE A 96 -12.96 0.95 15.66
CA PHE A 96 -13.19 1.35 14.27
C PHE A 96 -14.32 0.55 13.61
N LYS A 97 -15.05 -0.31 14.33
CA LYS A 97 -16.08 -1.19 13.75
C LYS A 97 -17.13 -0.46 12.92
N ASP A 98 -17.70 0.62 13.45
CA ASP A 98 -18.73 1.39 12.75
C ASP A 98 -18.17 2.05 11.50
N GLU A 99 -16.96 2.61 11.57
CA GLU A 99 -16.26 3.24 10.46
C GLU A 99 -15.91 2.22 9.36
N LYS A 100 -15.38 1.06 9.74
CA LYS A 100 -15.10 -0.07 8.84
C LYS A 100 -16.36 -0.51 8.11
N LYS A 101 -17.47 -0.67 8.84
CA LYS A 101 -18.77 -1.03 8.26
C LYS A 101 -19.28 0.05 7.31
N GLN A 102 -19.19 1.32 7.69
CA GLN A 102 -19.61 2.45 6.86
C GLN A 102 -18.86 2.47 5.52
N PHE A 103 -17.54 2.27 5.54
CA PHE A 103 -16.74 2.21 4.32
C PHE A 103 -17.04 0.98 3.47
N ASN A 104 -17.22 -0.20 4.08
CA ASN A 104 -17.66 -1.39 3.36
C ASN A 104 -19.03 -1.16 2.69
N ASP A 105 -20.01 -0.63 3.42
CA ASP A 105 -21.36 -0.36 2.92
C ASP A 105 -21.36 0.65 1.77
N LEU A 106 -20.56 1.71 1.89
CA LEU A 106 -20.43 2.72 0.83
C LEU A 106 -20.00 2.08 -0.49
N VAL A 107 -18.91 1.30 -0.48
CA VAL A 107 -18.40 0.69 -1.72
C VAL A 107 -19.29 -0.46 -2.19
N LEU A 108 -19.87 -1.25 -1.28
CA LEU A 108 -20.86 -2.28 -1.62
C LEU A 108 -22.08 -1.69 -2.34
N SER A 109 -22.52 -0.49 -1.95
CA SER A 109 -23.65 0.19 -2.60
C SER A 109 -23.39 0.52 -4.08
N MET A 110 -22.12 0.65 -4.46
CA MET A 110 -21.66 0.97 -5.83
C MET A 110 -21.19 -0.27 -6.61
N GLU A 111 -21.07 -1.43 -5.96
CA GLU A 111 -20.39 -2.61 -6.50
C GLU A 111 -20.93 -3.05 -7.87
N SER A 112 -22.25 -2.98 -8.06
CA SER A 112 -22.88 -3.34 -9.35
C SER A 112 -22.39 -2.44 -10.48
N ASP A 113 -22.32 -1.13 -10.26
CA ASP A 113 -21.98 -0.18 -11.32
C ASP A 113 -20.49 -0.16 -11.59
N LEU A 114 -19.66 -0.25 -10.55
CA LEU A 114 -18.22 -0.48 -10.68
C LEU A 114 -17.91 -1.77 -11.45
N ARG A 115 -18.63 -2.87 -11.18
CA ARG A 115 -18.46 -4.12 -11.94
C ARG A 115 -18.78 -3.95 -13.42
N LYS A 116 -19.88 -3.27 -13.76
CA LYS A 116 -20.24 -3.00 -15.17
C LYS A 116 -19.17 -2.17 -15.86
N GLU A 117 -18.64 -1.16 -15.18
CA GLU A 117 -17.60 -0.30 -15.72
C GLU A 117 -16.31 -1.08 -15.99
N ILE A 118 -15.88 -1.90 -15.02
CA ILE A 118 -14.74 -2.82 -15.20
C ILE A 118 -14.96 -3.73 -16.41
N GLU A 119 -16.12 -4.37 -16.51
CA GLU A 119 -16.41 -5.32 -17.59
C GLU A 119 -16.54 -4.67 -18.98
N ALA A 120 -16.90 -3.38 -19.03
CA ALA A 120 -17.01 -2.62 -20.27
C ALA A 120 -15.67 -1.98 -20.72
N SER A 121 -14.65 -1.98 -19.86
CA SER A 121 -13.35 -1.39 -20.15
C SER A 121 -12.53 -2.19 -21.17
N GLU A 122 -11.52 -1.56 -21.79
CA GLU A 122 -10.64 -2.21 -22.78
C GLU A 122 -9.80 -3.34 -22.16
N ASP A 123 -9.30 -3.14 -20.95
CA ASP A 123 -8.65 -4.18 -20.15
C ASP A 123 -9.25 -4.21 -18.73
N PRO A 124 -10.24 -5.10 -18.49
CA PRO A 124 -10.90 -5.23 -17.19
C PRO A 124 -9.95 -5.48 -16.02
N LEU A 125 -8.86 -6.22 -16.23
CA LEU A 125 -7.91 -6.47 -15.16
C LEU A 125 -7.15 -5.19 -14.80
N ALA A 126 -6.61 -4.48 -15.80
CA ALA A 126 -5.95 -3.20 -15.61
C ALA A 126 -6.84 -2.20 -14.86
N THR A 127 -8.07 -2.00 -15.34
CA THR A 127 -9.04 -1.10 -14.73
C THR A 127 -9.32 -1.50 -13.28
N SER A 128 -9.56 -2.79 -13.01
CA SER A 128 -9.83 -3.26 -11.65
C SER A 128 -8.66 -3.07 -10.67
N ILE A 129 -7.40 -3.19 -11.12
CA ILE A 129 -6.21 -2.91 -10.30
C ILE A 129 -6.14 -1.42 -9.92
N ILE A 130 -6.45 -0.53 -10.86
CA ILE A 130 -6.48 0.91 -10.59
C ILE A 130 -7.64 1.27 -9.66
N MET A 131 -8.83 0.71 -9.88
CA MET A 131 -9.96 0.89 -8.95
C MET A 131 -9.60 0.40 -7.54
N ALA A 132 -9.02 -0.80 -7.42
CA ALA A 132 -8.56 -1.34 -6.14
C ALA A 132 -7.50 -0.46 -5.46
N ARG A 133 -6.74 0.36 -6.21
CA ARG A 133 -5.84 1.38 -5.64
C ARG A 133 -6.59 2.62 -5.19
N ILE A 134 -7.57 3.08 -5.97
CA ILE A 134 -8.39 4.26 -5.66
C ILE A 134 -9.15 4.06 -4.35
N GLY A 135 -9.55 2.83 -4.00
CA GLY A 135 -10.13 2.51 -2.70
C GLY A 135 -9.33 3.00 -1.49
N ASN A 136 -8.00 3.13 -1.61
CA ASN A 136 -7.16 3.62 -0.52
C ASN A 136 -7.35 5.14 -0.24
N TYR A 137 -8.14 5.85 -1.06
CA TYR A 137 -8.61 7.22 -0.76
C TYR A 137 -9.77 7.26 0.24
N ILE A 138 -10.49 6.16 0.44
CA ILE A 138 -11.66 6.07 1.33
C ILE A 138 -11.27 6.44 2.77
N ASP A 139 -10.10 5.99 3.23
CA ASP A 139 -9.52 6.26 4.56
C ASP A 139 -9.20 7.74 4.83
N PHE A 140 -9.31 8.64 3.84
CA PHE A 140 -9.05 10.06 4.11
C PHE A 140 -10.26 10.73 4.79
N PRO A 141 -10.04 11.71 5.71
CA PRO A 141 -11.08 12.60 6.27
C PRO A 141 -11.92 13.35 5.23
N VAL A 142 -11.55 13.19 3.95
CA VAL A 142 -12.32 13.54 2.77
C VAL A 142 -13.75 12.95 2.89
N LEU A 143 -13.93 11.74 3.43
CA LEU A 143 -15.27 11.11 3.52
C LEU A 143 -16.23 11.66 4.58
N ASP A 144 -15.79 12.50 5.54
CA ASP A 144 -16.72 13.12 6.50
C ASP A 144 -17.75 14.04 5.81
N ASN A 145 -17.52 14.44 4.55
CA ASN A 145 -18.41 15.30 3.76
C ASN A 145 -18.51 14.95 2.26
N VAL A 146 -18.03 13.79 1.81
CA VAL A 146 -18.03 13.44 0.37
C VAL A 146 -19.33 12.75 -0.01
N ASP A 147 -19.98 13.34 -1.01
CA ASP A 147 -21.12 12.74 -1.69
C ASP A 147 -20.67 11.44 -2.38
N PRO A 148 -21.44 10.33 -2.32
CA PRO A 148 -21.21 9.15 -3.15
C PRO A 148 -20.88 9.49 -4.63
N ASP A 149 -21.51 10.50 -5.21
CA ASP A 149 -21.22 10.94 -6.58
C ASP A 149 -19.82 11.54 -6.74
N GLU A 150 -19.31 12.25 -5.73
CA GLU A 150 -17.93 12.76 -5.71
C GLU A 150 -16.91 11.63 -5.50
N PHE A 151 -17.26 10.61 -4.72
CA PHE A 151 -16.44 9.41 -4.59
C PHE A 151 -16.36 8.64 -5.92
N LEU A 152 -17.46 8.53 -6.67
CA LEU A 152 -17.47 7.93 -8.00
C LEU A 152 -16.54 8.64 -8.99
N GLN A 153 -16.45 9.97 -8.91
CA GLN A 153 -15.55 10.75 -9.78
C GLN A 153 -14.07 10.39 -9.60
N LEU A 154 -13.68 9.78 -8.47
CA LEU A 154 -12.32 9.28 -8.30
C LEU A 154 -11.99 8.13 -9.28
N PHE A 155 -13.01 7.45 -9.79
CA PHE A 155 -12.89 6.36 -10.76
C PHE A 155 -12.94 6.81 -12.22
N ASP A 156 -13.22 8.10 -12.51
CA ASP A 156 -13.28 8.62 -13.88
C ASP A 156 -11.97 8.44 -14.67
N ASN A 157 -10.84 8.32 -13.97
CA ASN A 157 -9.54 8.06 -14.58
C ASN A 157 -8.92 6.75 -14.06
N THR A 158 -9.34 5.65 -14.68
CA THR A 158 -8.83 4.29 -14.40
C THR A 158 -7.69 3.84 -15.32
N GLN A 159 -7.06 4.76 -16.06
CA GLN A 159 -5.97 4.41 -16.96
C GLN A 159 -4.67 4.12 -16.21
N ILE A 160 -4.00 3.03 -16.58
CA ILE A 160 -2.64 2.75 -16.13
C ILE A 160 -1.73 3.87 -16.63
N ARG A 161 -0.89 4.39 -15.74
CA ARG A 161 0.08 5.44 -16.08
C ARG A 161 1.16 4.88 -17.00
N ASN A 162 1.67 5.70 -17.91
CA ASN A 162 2.68 5.27 -18.88
C ASN A 162 3.92 4.63 -18.23
N ASP A 163 4.34 5.12 -17.06
CA ASP A 163 5.48 4.58 -16.31
C ASP A 163 5.17 3.32 -15.50
N GLU A 164 3.92 2.87 -15.48
CA GLU A 164 3.45 1.64 -14.82
C GLU A 164 3.15 0.51 -15.83
N ILE A 165 3.13 0.81 -17.13
CA ILE A 165 2.76 -0.16 -18.19
C ILE A 165 3.68 -1.38 -18.17
N ASP A 166 4.99 -1.18 -18.05
CA ASP A 166 5.95 -2.28 -18.04
C ASP A 166 5.78 -3.16 -16.80
N VAL A 167 5.51 -2.55 -15.64
CA VAL A 167 5.23 -3.27 -14.39
C VAL A 167 3.93 -4.07 -14.52
N TYR A 168 2.89 -3.49 -15.11
CA TYR A 168 1.63 -4.19 -15.37
C TYR A 168 1.79 -5.37 -16.35
N HIS A 169 2.59 -5.20 -17.40
CA HIS A 169 2.91 -6.29 -18.31
C HIS A 169 3.70 -7.41 -17.61
N SER A 170 4.66 -7.06 -16.75
CA SER A 170 5.37 -8.02 -15.91
C SER A 170 4.42 -8.79 -15.01
N PHE A 171 3.52 -8.09 -14.30
CA PHE A 171 2.46 -8.68 -13.48
C PHE A 171 1.62 -9.69 -14.27
N CYS A 172 1.12 -9.28 -15.44
CA CYS A 172 0.31 -10.14 -16.29
C CYS A 172 1.08 -11.38 -16.79
N LYS A 173 2.36 -11.22 -17.13
CA LYS A 173 3.22 -12.32 -17.56
C LYS A 173 3.43 -13.34 -16.45
N GLN A 174 3.73 -12.89 -15.24
CA GLN A 174 3.96 -13.77 -14.10
C GLN A 174 2.67 -14.48 -13.69
N CYS A 175 1.54 -13.77 -13.64
CA CYS A 175 0.22 -14.38 -13.40
C CYS A 175 -0.15 -15.44 -14.46
N ALA A 176 0.32 -15.31 -15.71
CA ALA A 176 0.05 -16.31 -16.75
C ALA A 176 0.79 -17.64 -16.53
N GLU A 177 1.91 -17.62 -15.79
CA GLU A 177 2.74 -18.79 -15.48
C GLU A 177 2.48 -19.33 -14.06
N ALA A 178 1.88 -18.50 -13.20
CA ALA A 178 1.58 -18.78 -11.80
C ALA A 178 0.48 -19.82 -11.60
N LYS A 179 0.60 -20.58 -10.51
CA LYS A 179 -0.45 -21.46 -9.98
C LYS A 179 -1.12 -20.87 -8.75
N SER A 180 -0.45 -19.96 -8.06
CA SER A 180 -0.89 -19.38 -6.80
C SER A 180 -0.66 -17.86 -6.77
N PHE A 181 -1.66 -17.16 -6.25
CA PHE A 181 -1.64 -15.72 -6.05
C PHE A 181 -2.00 -15.37 -4.61
N LEU A 182 -1.24 -14.46 -4.01
CA LEU A 182 -1.49 -13.93 -2.67
C LEU A 182 -1.74 -12.43 -2.71
N LEU A 183 -2.89 -12.00 -2.23
CA LEU A 183 -3.19 -10.61 -1.95
C LEU A 183 -2.92 -10.28 -0.47
N LEU A 184 -2.08 -9.29 -0.18
CA LEU A 184 -1.96 -8.71 1.15
C LEU A 184 -2.84 -7.45 1.20
N THR A 185 -3.93 -7.48 1.97
CA THR A 185 -4.91 -6.38 1.99
C THR A 185 -4.44 -5.20 2.84
N ASP A 186 -5.14 -4.07 2.69
CA ASP A 186 -4.98 -2.85 3.50
C ASP A 186 -6.31 -2.58 4.22
N ASN A 187 -7.12 -1.65 3.72
CA ASN A 187 -8.27 -1.07 4.44
C ASN A 187 -9.63 -1.71 4.13
N CYS A 188 -10.59 -1.48 5.03
CA CYS A 188 -12.02 -1.62 4.74
C CYS A 188 -12.49 -0.62 3.68
N GLY A 189 -13.59 -0.94 2.99
CA GLY A 189 -14.01 -0.28 1.76
C GLY A 189 -13.16 -0.73 0.55
N GLU A 190 -11.83 -0.61 0.65
CA GLU A 190 -10.89 -1.06 -0.39
C GLU A 190 -11.05 -2.57 -0.71
N ILE A 191 -11.28 -3.40 0.32
CA ILE A 191 -11.47 -4.85 0.18
C ILE A 191 -12.65 -5.24 -0.75
N VAL A 192 -13.63 -4.36 -0.94
CA VAL A 192 -14.72 -4.57 -1.92
C VAL A 192 -14.21 -4.46 -3.35
N LEU A 193 -13.28 -3.53 -3.61
CA LEU A 193 -12.65 -3.34 -4.91
C LEU A 193 -11.60 -4.43 -5.17
N ASP A 194 -10.91 -4.88 -4.13
CA ASP A 194 -10.04 -6.06 -4.20
C ASP A 194 -10.81 -7.29 -4.66
N LYS A 195 -12.02 -7.52 -4.13
CA LYS A 195 -12.91 -8.59 -4.60
C LYS A 195 -13.17 -8.47 -6.11
N LEU A 196 -13.51 -7.29 -6.62
CA LEU A 196 -13.76 -7.08 -8.05
C LEU A 196 -12.51 -7.33 -8.90
N MET A 197 -11.33 -6.95 -8.40
CA MET A 197 -10.04 -7.25 -9.05
C MET A 197 -9.76 -8.75 -9.10
N LEU A 198 -9.99 -9.48 -8.00
CA LEU A 198 -9.84 -10.93 -7.95
C LEU A 198 -10.81 -11.66 -8.88
N GLU A 199 -12.04 -11.15 -9.06
CA GLU A 199 -12.98 -11.67 -10.06
C GLU A 199 -12.37 -11.59 -11.48
N GLN A 200 -11.74 -10.47 -11.85
CA GLN A 200 -11.09 -10.33 -13.16
C GLN A 200 -9.83 -11.17 -13.27
N LEU A 201 -9.06 -11.27 -12.20
CA LEU A 201 -7.87 -12.11 -12.14
C LEU A 201 -8.25 -13.60 -12.36
N LYS A 202 -9.31 -14.07 -11.71
CA LYS A 202 -9.85 -15.44 -11.89
C LYS A 202 -10.41 -15.65 -13.29
N LYS A 203 -11.06 -14.65 -13.89
CA LYS A 203 -11.54 -14.73 -15.29
C LYS A 203 -10.38 -14.86 -16.28
N ARG A 204 -9.30 -14.09 -16.09
CA ARG A 204 -8.13 -14.08 -16.99
C ARG A 204 -7.22 -15.30 -16.77
N PHE A 205 -7.08 -15.75 -15.52
CA PHE A 205 -6.21 -16.85 -15.11
C PHE A 205 -7.01 -17.89 -14.29
N PRO A 206 -7.90 -18.69 -14.93
CA PRO A 206 -8.89 -19.53 -14.23
C PRO A 206 -8.29 -20.64 -13.36
N ASN A 207 -7.10 -21.11 -13.69
CA ASN A 207 -6.43 -22.19 -12.96
C ASN A 207 -5.58 -21.69 -11.78
N MET A 208 -5.51 -20.37 -11.56
CA MET A 208 -4.75 -19.80 -10.45
C MET A 208 -5.55 -19.89 -9.16
N GLU A 209 -4.93 -20.43 -8.11
CA GLU A 209 -5.48 -20.43 -6.76
C GLU A 209 -5.28 -19.05 -6.13
N LEU A 210 -6.36 -18.47 -5.62
CA LEU A 210 -6.35 -17.12 -5.07
C LEU A 210 -6.41 -17.20 -3.55
N THR A 211 -5.46 -16.56 -2.87
CA THR A 211 -5.45 -16.39 -1.42
C THR A 211 -5.43 -14.90 -1.07
N VAL A 212 -6.20 -14.53 -0.05
CA VAL A 212 -6.27 -13.18 0.50
C VAL A 212 -5.82 -13.23 1.96
N MET A 213 -4.86 -12.40 2.33
CA MET A 213 -4.39 -12.24 3.70
C MET A 213 -4.90 -10.92 4.27
N VAL A 214 -5.75 -11.03 5.28
CA VAL A 214 -6.28 -9.92 6.09
C VAL A 214 -5.58 -9.84 7.44
N ARG A 215 -5.89 -8.83 8.26
CA ARG A 215 -5.33 -8.73 9.63
C ARG A 215 -5.92 -9.78 10.56
N GLY A 216 -5.12 -10.21 11.54
CA GLY A 216 -5.52 -11.17 12.55
C GLY A 216 -6.45 -10.58 13.62
N GLU A 217 -6.34 -9.28 13.87
CA GLU A 217 -7.15 -8.53 14.84
C GLU A 217 -7.37 -7.09 14.34
N ASP A 218 -8.31 -6.37 14.95
CA ASP A 218 -8.61 -4.98 14.60
C ASP A 218 -7.40 -4.06 14.84
N VAL A 219 -6.97 -3.39 13.78
CA VAL A 219 -5.92 -2.37 13.78
C VAL A 219 -6.39 -1.24 12.88
N SER A 220 -6.73 -0.10 13.47
CA SER A 220 -7.29 1.01 12.70
C SER A 220 -8.47 0.53 11.84
N ASN A 221 -8.56 0.94 10.59
CA ASN A 221 -9.57 0.51 9.62
C ASN A 221 -9.08 -0.61 8.69
N ASP A 222 -7.99 -1.31 9.02
CA ASP A 222 -7.52 -2.43 8.21
C ASP A 222 -8.55 -3.58 8.21
N ALA A 223 -8.65 -4.25 7.05
CA ALA A 223 -9.60 -5.34 6.87
C ALA A 223 -9.21 -6.59 7.66
N THR A 224 -10.22 -7.25 8.23
CA THR A 224 -10.11 -8.50 9.00
C THR A 224 -10.91 -9.64 8.36
N MET A 225 -10.90 -10.82 8.97
CA MET A 225 -11.70 -11.96 8.52
C MET A 225 -13.21 -11.67 8.53
N GLU A 226 -13.69 -10.88 9.50
CA GLU A 226 -15.09 -10.46 9.57
C GLU A 226 -15.44 -9.59 8.35
N ASP A 227 -14.59 -8.62 8.01
CA ASP A 227 -14.79 -7.73 6.87
C ASP A 227 -14.76 -8.51 5.54
N ALA A 228 -13.79 -9.43 5.39
CA ALA A 228 -13.69 -10.29 4.21
C ALA A 228 -14.97 -11.11 3.97
N THR A 229 -15.50 -11.70 5.05
CA THR A 229 -16.77 -12.44 5.01
C THR A 229 -17.95 -11.52 4.70
N TYR A 230 -17.97 -10.34 5.33
CA TYR A 230 -19.04 -9.35 5.16
C TYR A 230 -19.17 -8.87 3.72
N VAL A 231 -18.05 -8.55 3.07
CA VAL A 231 -18.03 -8.09 1.66
C VAL A 231 -18.12 -9.25 0.66
N GLY A 232 -17.97 -10.49 1.13
CA GLY A 232 -18.09 -11.71 0.32
C GLY A 232 -16.87 -12.02 -0.54
N ILE A 233 -15.66 -11.56 -0.17
CA ILE A 233 -14.43 -11.88 -0.90
C ILE A 233 -14.02 -13.35 -0.71
N ASP A 234 -14.45 -13.96 0.38
CA ASP A 234 -14.30 -15.39 0.71
C ASP A 234 -14.99 -16.33 -0.29
N LYS A 235 -15.90 -15.80 -1.11
CA LYS A 235 -16.55 -16.53 -2.22
C LYS A 235 -15.68 -16.58 -3.48
N VAL A 236 -14.66 -15.72 -3.57
CA VAL A 236 -13.78 -15.57 -4.75
C VAL A 236 -12.39 -16.18 -4.49
N ALA A 237 -11.92 -16.13 -3.25
CA ALA A 237 -10.58 -16.56 -2.86
C ALA A 237 -10.57 -17.18 -1.45
N LYS A 238 -9.57 -18.03 -1.16
CA LYS A 238 -9.30 -18.48 0.21
C LYS A 238 -8.87 -17.27 1.05
N VAL A 239 -9.46 -17.08 2.22
CA VAL A 239 -9.05 -16.01 3.15
C VAL A 239 -8.26 -16.60 4.31
N ILE A 240 -7.13 -15.99 4.63
CA ILE A 240 -6.27 -16.28 5.78
C ILE A 240 -5.97 -14.98 6.54
N THR A 241 -5.37 -15.08 7.72
CA THR A 241 -4.95 -13.89 8.48
C THR A 241 -3.44 -13.83 8.64
N ASN A 242 -2.87 -12.63 8.78
CA ASN A 242 -1.49 -12.45 9.21
C ASN A 242 -1.25 -12.89 10.69
N GLY A 243 -2.33 -13.19 11.42
CA GLY A 243 -2.33 -13.65 12.81
C GLY A 243 -1.82 -12.63 13.83
N ARG A 244 -1.83 -11.33 13.49
CA ARG A 244 -1.34 -10.25 14.35
C ARG A 244 -2.26 -9.03 14.33
N LYS A 245 -2.31 -8.34 15.47
CA LYS A 245 -2.80 -6.96 15.62
C LYS A 245 -1.75 -5.95 15.15
N MET A 246 -1.39 -5.99 13.87
CA MET A 246 -0.40 -5.11 13.27
C MET A 246 -0.79 -4.71 11.84
N ALA A 247 -0.66 -3.41 11.51
CA ALA A 247 -0.77 -2.90 10.14
C ALA A 247 0.49 -3.27 9.35
N GLY A 248 0.36 -3.55 8.05
CA GLY A 248 1.47 -4.07 7.27
C GLY A 248 1.72 -5.57 7.47
N THR A 249 2.84 -6.05 6.92
CA THR A 249 3.24 -7.46 6.90
C THR A 249 4.74 -7.57 7.17
N VAL A 250 5.09 -7.74 8.45
CA VAL A 250 6.47 -8.04 8.90
C VAL A 250 6.62 -9.57 8.96
N TYR A 251 7.38 -10.15 8.03
CA TYR A 251 7.43 -11.61 7.81
C TYR A 251 7.80 -12.41 9.07
N GLU A 252 8.72 -11.89 9.89
CA GLU A 252 9.16 -12.53 11.13
C GLU A 252 8.03 -12.63 12.15
N LEU A 253 7.11 -11.66 12.12
CA LEU A 253 6.05 -11.53 13.11
C LEU A 253 4.76 -12.23 12.71
N VAL A 254 4.48 -12.47 11.43
CA VAL A 254 3.22 -13.10 11.01
C VAL A 254 3.09 -14.56 11.49
N SER A 255 1.87 -15.10 11.44
CA SER A 255 1.59 -16.50 11.78
C SER A 255 2.30 -17.50 10.85
N ASP A 256 2.45 -18.74 11.29
CA ASP A 256 3.07 -19.78 10.45
C ASP A 256 2.25 -20.05 9.16
N GLU A 257 0.91 -20.00 9.23
CA GLU A 257 0.04 -20.08 8.03
C GLU A 257 0.30 -18.92 7.07
N ALA A 258 0.50 -17.70 7.59
CA ALA A 258 0.81 -16.53 6.77
C ALA A 258 2.20 -16.64 6.13
N ARG A 259 3.22 -17.12 6.86
CA ARG A 259 4.55 -17.36 6.30
C ARG A 259 4.49 -18.41 5.20
N GLU A 260 3.79 -19.51 5.43
CA GLU A 260 3.62 -20.57 4.43
C GLU A 260 2.92 -20.06 3.17
N ALA A 261 1.91 -19.19 3.31
CA ALA A 261 1.25 -18.57 2.18
C ALA A 261 2.18 -17.63 1.41
N ILE A 262 3.00 -16.83 2.10
CA ILE A 262 3.99 -15.94 1.49
C ILE A 262 5.05 -16.75 0.74
N ASP A 263 5.64 -17.76 1.38
CA ASP A 263 6.78 -18.50 0.83
C ASP A 263 6.39 -19.40 -0.36
N ASN A 264 5.11 -19.78 -0.46
CA ASN A 264 4.61 -20.64 -1.54
C ASN A 264 3.85 -19.90 -2.65
N ALA A 265 3.64 -18.59 -2.53
CA ALA A 265 2.95 -17.81 -3.56
C ALA A 265 3.85 -17.60 -4.77
N ASP A 266 3.35 -17.87 -5.97
CA ASP A 266 4.07 -17.58 -7.21
C ASP A 266 4.01 -16.07 -7.54
N VAL A 267 2.91 -15.41 -7.19
CA VAL A 267 2.74 -13.96 -7.34
C VAL A 267 2.12 -13.38 -6.08
N ILE A 268 2.71 -12.30 -5.57
CA ILE A 268 2.18 -11.53 -4.44
C ILE A 268 1.80 -10.14 -4.94
N LEU A 269 0.59 -9.68 -4.60
CA LEU A 269 0.18 -8.28 -4.71
C LEU A 269 -0.04 -7.72 -3.30
N SER A 270 0.76 -6.73 -2.93
CA SER A 270 0.78 -6.10 -1.63
C SER A 270 0.16 -4.71 -1.68
N LYS A 271 -0.94 -4.50 -0.95
CA LYS A 271 -1.70 -3.24 -0.96
C LYS A 271 -1.24 -2.30 0.15
N GLY A 272 -1.16 -1.01 -0.13
CA GLY A 272 -0.98 0.01 0.92
C GLY A 272 0.46 0.27 1.35
N GLN A 273 0.68 1.43 1.95
CA GLN A 273 2.02 1.89 2.32
C GLN A 273 2.60 1.13 3.50
N ALA A 274 1.77 0.70 4.46
CA ALA A 274 2.25 -0.05 5.61
C ALA A 274 2.79 -1.41 5.18
N ASN A 275 2.10 -2.12 4.27
CA ASN A 275 2.62 -3.36 3.70
C ASN A 275 3.87 -3.08 2.85
N PHE A 276 3.90 -2.02 2.02
CA PHE A 276 5.13 -1.67 1.29
C PHE A 276 6.32 -1.47 2.23
N GLU A 277 6.17 -0.65 3.26
CA GLU A 277 7.26 -0.33 4.20
C GLU A 277 7.78 -1.56 4.95
N SER A 278 6.88 -2.46 5.35
CA SER A 278 7.23 -3.63 6.17
C SER A 278 7.63 -4.88 5.37
N PHE A 279 7.24 -4.98 4.11
CA PHE A 279 7.46 -6.17 3.28
C PHE A 279 8.46 -5.95 2.14
N SER A 280 8.67 -4.70 1.69
CA SER A 280 9.67 -4.40 0.65
C SER A 280 11.10 -4.56 1.16
N GLY A 281 12.00 -5.00 0.29
CA GLY A 281 13.42 -5.19 0.61
C GLY A 281 13.74 -6.41 1.48
N ASP A 282 12.76 -7.26 1.78
CA ASP A 282 12.93 -8.53 2.50
C ASP A 282 13.42 -9.69 1.59
N GLY A 283 13.82 -9.37 0.35
CA GLY A 283 14.36 -10.34 -0.62
C GLY A 283 13.31 -11.22 -1.31
N ARG A 284 12.03 -11.01 -1.02
CA ARG A 284 10.89 -11.65 -1.69
C ARG A 284 10.40 -10.77 -2.83
N HIS A 285 10.14 -11.41 -3.97
CA HIS A 285 9.56 -10.73 -5.13
C HIS A 285 8.06 -10.49 -4.90
N ALA A 286 7.61 -9.27 -5.15
CA ALA A 286 6.21 -8.88 -5.05
C ALA A 286 5.87 -7.67 -5.90
N PHE A 287 4.59 -7.57 -6.24
CA PHE A 287 3.99 -6.36 -6.77
C PHE A 287 3.38 -5.57 -5.62
N TYR A 288 3.45 -4.25 -5.70
CA TYR A 288 2.92 -3.35 -4.70
C TYR A 288 2.02 -2.32 -5.36
N THR A 289 0.90 -2.01 -4.71
CA THR A 289 0.02 -0.94 -5.16
C THR A 289 -0.51 -0.13 -3.99
N PHE A 290 -0.30 1.18 -4.04
CA PHE A 290 -0.58 2.09 -2.93
C PHE A 290 -0.71 3.53 -3.42
N LEU A 291 -1.17 4.42 -2.55
CA LEU A 291 -1.14 5.87 -2.76
C LEU A 291 0.04 6.48 -2.01
N CYS A 292 0.76 7.43 -2.62
CA CYS A 292 1.84 8.16 -1.97
C CYS A 292 1.31 9.21 -0.97
N LYS A 293 1.01 8.84 0.29
CA LYS A 293 0.40 9.76 1.29
C LYS A 293 1.42 10.57 2.11
N CYS A 294 2.71 10.22 2.11
CA CYS A 294 3.72 10.87 2.99
C CYS A 294 5.02 11.27 2.27
N GLN A 295 5.77 12.19 2.89
CA GLN A 295 6.98 12.78 2.30
C GLN A 295 8.07 11.75 2.01
N LEU A 296 8.17 10.69 2.82
CA LEU A 296 9.13 9.61 2.59
C LEU A 296 8.89 8.93 1.23
N PHE A 297 7.64 8.62 0.92
CA PHE A 297 7.25 7.99 -0.34
C PHE A 297 7.32 8.96 -1.52
N ILE A 298 6.89 10.21 -1.32
CA ILE A 298 7.04 11.28 -2.33
C ILE A 298 8.52 11.43 -2.74
N ASN A 299 9.43 11.43 -1.77
CA ASN A 299 10.87 11.54 -2.03
C ASN A 299 11.45 10.24 -2.64
N ARG A 300 10.97 9.05 -2.25
CA ARG A 300 11.44 7.79 -2.82
C ARG A 300 11.04 7.66 -4.29
N PHE A 301 9.77 7.92 -4.58
CA PHE A 301 9.19 7.68 -5.91
C PHE A 301 9.21 8.91 -6.82
N GLN A 302 9.58 10.08 -6.30
CA GLN A 302 9.65 11.34 -7.06
C GLN A 302 8.31 11.70 -7.73
N VAL A 303 7.21 11.40 -7.06
CA VAL A 303 5.84 11.67 -7.53
C VAL A 303 5.09 12.61 -6.58
N PRO A 304 4.07 13.35 -7.06
CA PRO A 304 3.21 14.15 -6.20
C PRO A 304 2.54 13.35 -5.08
N LYS A 305 2.10 14.07 -4.04
CA LYS A 305 1.25 13.47 -3.00
C LYS A 305 -0.02 12.90 -3.63
N PHE A 306 -0.42 11.73 -3.14
CA PHE A 306 -1.56 10.96 -3.60
C PHE A 306 -1.43 10.35 -5.00
N THR A 307 -0.27 10.44 -5.65
CA THR A 307 -0.05 9.62 -6.84
C THR A 307 -0.17 8.15 -6.49
N GLY A 308 -1.01 7.44 -7.24
CA GLY A 308 -1.09 6.00 -7.18
C GLY A 308 0.10 5.34 -7.85
N MET A 309 0.61 4.28 -7.22
CA MET A 309 1.80 3.56 -7.65
C MET A 309 1.48 2.09 -7.93
N LEU A 310 2.03 1.52 -9.02
CA LEU A 310 2.27 0.09 -9.22
C LEU A 310 3.78 -0.12 -9.27
N VAL A 311 4.31 -0.93 -8.36
CA VAL A 311 5.75 -1.19 -8.25
C VAL A 311 5.98 -2.68 -8.25
N GLU A 312 7.09 -3.12 -8.82
CA GLU A 312 7.59 -4.49 -8.73
C GLU A 312 8.97 -4.42 -8.06
N GLU A 313 9.14 -5.17 -6.98
CA GLU A 313 10.44 -5.37 -6.30
C GLU A 313 10.67 -6.86 -6.05
#